data_AF-A0A3B9Q5W0-F1
#
_entry.id   AF-A0A3B9Q5W0-F1
#
_cell.length_a   1.000
_cell.length_b   1.000
_cell.length_c   1.000
_cell.angle_alpha   90.00
_cell.angle_beta   90.00
_cell.angle_gamma   90.00
#
_symmetry.space_group_name_H-M   'P 1'
#
loop_
_entity.id
_entity.type
_entity.pdbx_description
1 polymer ?
#
loop_
_entity_poly.entity_id
_entity_poly.type
_entity_poly.pdbx_seq_one_letter_code
_entity_poly.pdbx_strand_id
1 'polypeptide(L)'
;ALRATTSIPGIFTPVEMNGMRLVDGGVLNNLPVDVVSKMGAEEIIAVDIGLSQEDGIGQWIGNHRWVPEGIANTLEVLDDTLYALRIAGQRSRLHQFTPDVLICPELPANVNAIVGYGRAKELIAIGEQAAEDHIAEIKTLLQPHWYWPFSHKAIEIKKRN
;
A
#
# COMPACT_ATOMS: atom_id res chain seq x y z
N ALA A 1 -6.92 -16.62 3.83
CA ALA A 1 -6.75 -15.15 3.70
C ALA A 1 -5.29 -14.78 3.47
N LEU A 2 -4.40 -14.86 4.47
CA LEU A 2 -2.98 -14.45 4.34
C LEU A 2 -2.19 -15.16 3.22
N ARG A 3 -2.43 -16.45 2.94
CA ARG A 3 -1.75 -17.11 1.80
C ARG A 3 -2.23 -16.62 0.44
N ALA A 4 -3.48 -16.19 0.33
CA ALA A 4 -4.02 -15.65 -0.93
C ALA A 4 -3.48 -14.24 -1.21
N THR A 5 -3.29 -13.42 -0.15
CA THR A 5 -2.83 -12.02 -0.31
C THR A 5 -1.37 -11.88 -0.73
N THR A 6 -0.58 -12.96 -0.67
CA THR A 6 0.85 -13.01 -1.05
C THR A 6 1.10 -13.95 -2.23
N SER A 7 0.06 -14.36 -2.97
CA SER A 7 0.18 -15.30 -4.09
C SER A 7 0.58 -14.58 -5.38
N ILE A 8 1.82 -14.07 -5.40
CA ILE A 8 2.38 -13.29 -6.51
C ILE A 8 2.28 -14.11 -7.81
N PRO A 9 1.56 -13.62 -8.85
CA PRO A 9 1.46 -14.30 -10.13
C PRO A 9 2.83 -14.61 -10.73
N GLY A 10 3.02 -15.84 -11.20
CA GLY A 10 4.29 -16.31 -11.76
C GLY A 10 5.28 -16.88 -10.74
N ILE A 11 5.07 -16.66 -9.44
CA ILE A 11 5.93 -17.18 -8.35
C ILE A 11 5.18 -18.22 -7.51
N PHE A 12 3.92 -17.93 -7.17
CA PHE A 12 3.10 -18.80 -6.33
C PHE A 12 1.85 -19.28 -7.08
N THR A 13 1.44 -20.52 -6.79
CA THR A 13 0.19 -21.08 -7.34
C THR A 13 -1.01 -20.34 -6.76
N PRO A 14 -2.00 -19.93 -7.58
CA PRO A 14 -3.23 -19.33 -7.09
C PRO A 14 -3.95 -20.19 -6.05
N VAL A 15 -4.62 -19.54 -5.10
CA VAL A 15 -5.35 -20.22 -4.02
C VAL A 15 -6.81 -20.41 -4.43
N GLU A 16 -7.31 -21.64 -4.41
CA GLU A 16 -8.73 -21.93 -4.60
C GLU A 16 -9.48 -21.73 -3.27
N MET A 17 -10.47 -20.82 -3.25
CA MET A 17 -11.30 -20.55 -2.07
C MET A 17 -12.73 -20.22 -2.51
N ASN A 18 -13.72 -20.92 -1.96
CA ASN A 18 -15.15 -20.74 -2.28
C ASN A 18 -15.46 -20.83 -3.79
N GLY A 19 -14.78 -21.73 -4.52
CA GLY A 19 -14.94 -21.89 -5.97
C GLY A 19 -14.31 -20.77 -6.81
N MET A 20 -13.56 -19.87 -6.19
CA MET A 20 -12.80 -18.81 -6.87
C MET A 20 -11.30 -19.09 -6.81
N ARG A 21 -10.61 -18.76 -7.90
CA ARG A 21 -9.15 -18.75 -7.97
C ARG A 21 -8.61 -17.37 -7.59
N LEU A 22 -7.87 -17.28 -6.50
CA LEU A 22 -7.38 -16.05 -5.92
C LEU A 22 -5.87 -15.87 -6.16
N VAL A 23 -5.49 -14.65 -6.51
CA VAL A 23 -4.11 -14.20 -6.68
C VAL A 23 -3.81 -13.06 -5.71
N ASP A 24 -2.55 -12.62 -5.67
CA ASP A 24 -2.09 -11.49 -4.85
C ASP A 24 -2.99 -10.24 -4.97
N GLY A 25 -3.36 -9.68 -3.82
CA GLY A 25 -4.23 -8.50 -3.75
C GLY A 25 -3.56 -7.23 -4.27
N GLY A 26 -2.22 -7.17 -4.23
CA GLY A 26 -1.42 -6.08 -4.75
C GLY A 26 -1.55 -5.87 -6.26
N VAL A 27 -2.01 -6.88 -7.00
CA VAL A 27 -2.34 -6.77 -8.43
C VAL A 27 -3.50 -5.81 -8.66
N LEU A 28 -4.49 -5.78 -7.75
CA LEU A 28 -5.73 -5.00 -7.93
C LEU A 28 -5.79 -3.75 -7.04
N ASN A 29 -5.32 -3.86 -5.81
CA ASN A 29 -5.38 -2.80 -4.81
C ASN A 29 -4.19 -2.88 -3.84
N ASN A 30 -3.04 -2.39 -4.29
CA ASN A 30 -1.78 -2.39 -3.53
C ASN A 30 -1.80 -1.43 -2.31
N LEU A 31 -2.65 -0.40 -2.36
CA LEU A 31 -2.79 0.60 -1.31
C LEU A 31 -4.29 0.82 -1.03
N PRO A 32 -4.92 0.00 -0.17
CA PRO A 32 -6.37 -0.08 -0.04
C PRO A 32 -6.98 1.06 0.80
N VAL A 33 -6.61 2.31 0.52
CA VAL A 33 -7.13 3.51 1.20
C VAL A 33 -8.65 3.58 1.10
N ASP A 34 -9.21 3.21 -0.06
CA ASP A 34 -10.64 3.22 -0.29
C ASP A 34 -11.41 2.23 0.59
N VAL A 35 -10.79 1.07 0.88
CA VAL A 35 -11.40 0.04 1.74
C VAL A 35 -11.44 0.55 3.18
N VAL A 36 -10.32 1.08 3.68
CA VAL A 36 -10.21 1.59 5.05
C VAL A 36 -11.12 2.81 5.24
N SER A 37 -11.19 3.71 4.26
CA SER A 37 -12.14 4.83 4.26
C SER A 37 -13.60 4.35 4.35
N LYS A 38 -13.99 3.35 3.55
CA LYS A 38 -15.35 2.76 3.60
C LYS A 38 -15.65 2.03 4.92
N MET A 39 -14.62 1.59 5.64
CA MET A 39 -14.77 1.01 6.99
C MET A 39 -15.06 2.07 8.06
N GLY A 40 -15.01 3.37 7.71
CA GLY A 40 -15.30 4.48 8.61
C GLY A 40 -14.10 4.94 9.41
N ALA A 41 -12.87 4.74 8.91
CA ALA A 41 -11.70 5.35 9.51
C ALA A 41 -11.80 6.88 9.45
N GLU A 42 -11.56 7.53 10.59
CA GLU A 42 -11.59 9.00 10.71
C GLU A 42 -10.30 9.62 10.17
N GLU A 43 -9.17 8.97 10.40
CA GLU A 43 -7.84 9.38 9.97
C GLU A 43 -7.16 8.17 9.30
N ILE A 44 -6.53 8.38 8.15
CA ILE A 44 -5.89 7.33 7.36
C ILE A 44 -4.42 7.67 7.11
N ILE A 45 -3.53 6.86 7.69
CA ILE A 45 -2.10 6.90 7.39
C ILE A 45 -1.80 5.75 6.42
N ALA A 46 -1.38 6.10 5.21
CA ALA A 46 -1.03 5.15 4.16
C ALA A 46 0.49 5.03 4.06
N VAL A 47 0.99 3.82 3.84
CA VAL A 47 2.41 3.55 3.57
C VAL A 47 2.54 2.92 2.20
N ASP A 48 3.15 3.65 1.27
CA ASP A 48 3.43 3.18 -0.08
C ASP A 48 4.92 2.87 -0.21
N ILE A 49 5.24 1.57 -0.26
CA ILE A 49 6.63 1.09 -0.42
C ILE A 49 7.15 1.24 -1.86
N GLY A 50 6.38 1.88 -2.74
CA GLY A 50 6.71 2.05 -4.13
C GLY A 50 6.59 0.76 -4.93
N LEU A 51 6.43 0.94 -6.23
CA LEU A 51 6.67 -0.11 -7.21
C LEU A 51 7.97 0.33 -7.88
N SER A 52 9.11 -0.29 -7.58
CA SER A 52 10.34 -0.01 -8.35
C SER A 52 10.27 -0.79 -9.66
N GLN A 53 10.39 -0.08 -10.78
CA GLN A 53 10.39 -0.67 -12.13
C GLN A 53 11.69 -1.45 -12.40
N GLU A 54 12.74 -1.17 -11.62
CA GLU A 54 14.10 -1.55 -11.97
C GLU A 54 14.43 -3.03 -11.74
N ASP A 55 13.61 -3.79 -11.02
CA ASP A 55 13.88 -5.21 -10.72
C ASP A 55 12.62 -6.10 -10.80
N GLY A 56 11.98 -6.12 -11.98
CA GLY A 56 10.86 -7.02 -12.26
C GLY A 56 11.22 -8.50 -12.20
N ILE A 57 10.20 -9.36 -12.13
CA ILE A 57 10.34 -10.83 -12.18
C ILE A 57 11.15 -11.25 -13.42
N GLY A 58 11.00 -10.50 -14.53
CA GLY A 58 11.72 -10.70 -15.79
C GLY A 58 13.25 -10.66 -15.66
N GLN A 59 13.82 -9.67 -14.96
CA GLN A 59 15.28 -9.61 -14.76
C GLN A 59 15.80 -10.73 -13.87
N TRP A 60 15.06 -11.12 -12.83
CA TRP A 60 15.41 -12.26 -11.99
C TRP A 60 15.41 -13.58 -12.78
N ILE A 61 14.39 -13.81 -13.61
CA ILE A 61 14.29 -14.99 -14.50
C ILE A 61 15.38 -14.95 -15.57
N GLY A 62 15.63 -13.81 -16.21
CA GLY A 62 16.65 -13.63 -17.24
C GLY A 62 18.06 -13.94 -16.75
N ASN A 63 18.35 -13.64 -15.48
CA ASN A 63 19.62 -13.98 -14.83
C ASN A 63 19.70 -15.45 -14.36
N HIS A 64 18.57 -16.15 -14.17
CA HIS A 64 18.51 -17.58 -13.79
C HIS A 64 18.16 -18.46 -15.02
N ARG A 65 19.19 -18.66 -15.84
CA ARG A 65 19.19 -19.26 -17.19
C ARG A 65 18.69 -20.72 -17.29
N TRP A 66 17.38 -20.94 -17.19
CA TRP A 66 16.68 -22.21 -17.53
C TRP A 66 15.45 -22.03 -18.45
N VAL A 67 14.95 -20.80 -18.61
CA VAL A 67 13.73 -20.50 -19.39
C VAL A 67 14.07 -20.06 -20.82
N PRO A 68 13.39 -20.57 -21.87
CA PRO A 68 13.56 -20.08 -23.24
C PRO A 68 13.31 -18.56 -23.37
N GLU A 69 14.13 -17.89 -24.18
CA GLU A 69 14.14 -16.42 -24.32
C GLU A 69 12.76 -15.82 -24.66
N GLY A 70 11.99 -16.46 -25.55
CA GLY A 70 10.64 -16.01 -25.89
C GLY A 70 9.65 -16.06 -24.72
N ILE A 71 9.81 -16.98 -23.78
CA ILE A 71 8.97 -17.08 -22.58
C ILE A 71 9.38 -16.02 -21.56
N ALA A 72 10.70 -15.79 -21.38
CA ALA A 72 11.20 -14.74 -20.49
C ALA A 72 10.71 -13.34 -20.91
N ASN A 73 10.85 -13.00 -22.20
CA ASN A 73 10.38 -11.73 -22.74
C ASN A 73 8.85 -11.55 -22.60
N THR A 74 8.08 -12.63 -22.75
CA THR A 74 6.62 -12.55 -22.55
C THR A 74 6.26 -12.27 -21.08
N LEU A 75 6.97 -12.89 -20.13
CA LEU A 75 6.77 -12.65 -18.70
C LEU A 75 7.18 -11.24 -18.29
N GLU A 76 8.26 -10.71 -18.85
CA GLU A 76 8.71 -9.34 -18.65
C GLU A 76 7.67 -8.32 -19.12
N VAL A 77 7.17 -8.46 -20.35
CA VAL A 77 6.13 -7.58 -20.90
C VAL A 77 4.83 -7.65 -20.08
N LEU A 78 4.47 -8.83 -19.57
CA LEU A 78 3.31 -8.99 -18.68
C LEU A 78 3.53 -8.29 -17.34
N ASP A 79 4.72 -8.40 -16.76
CA ASP A 79 5.09 -7.73 -15.50
C ASP A 79 5.04 -6.20 -15.67
N ASP A 80 5.61 -5.67 -16.75
CA ASP A 80 5.56 -4.23 -17.09
C ASP A 80 4.12 -3.74 -17.25
N THR A 81 3.28 -4.55 -17.90
CA THR A 81 1.86 -4.21 -18.09
C THR A 81 1.11 -4.19 -16.76
N LEU A 82 1.33 -5.20 -15.91
CA LEU A 82 0.73 -5.25 -14.57
C LEU A 82 1.22 -4.10 -13.70
N TYR A 83 2.50 -3.76 -13.78
CA TYR A 83 3.09 -2.63 -13.10
C TYR A 83 2.42 -1.30 -13.52
N ALA A 84 2.29 -1.05 -14.82
CA ALA A 84 1.63 0.15 -15.34
C ALA A 84 0.17 0.25 -14.89
N LEU A 85 -0.57 -0.88 -14.93
CA LEU A 85 -1.95 -0.94 -14.44
C LEU A 85 -2.06 -0.68 -12.94
N ARG A 86 -1.12 -1.20 -12.14
CA ARG A 86 -1.06 -0.95 -10.69
C ARG A 86 -0.82 0.52 -10.40
N ILE A 87 0.13 1.18 -11.09
CA ILE A 87 0.37 2.62 -10.93
C ILE A 87 -0.87 3.43 -11.33
N ALA A 88 -1.48 3.13 -12.48
CA ALA A 88 -2.67 3.85 -12.93
C ALA A 88 -3.84 3.66 -11.95
N GLY A 89 -4.05 2.44 -11.47
CA GLY A 89 -5.08 2.11 -10.48
C GLY A 89 -4.83 2.81 -9.15
N GLN A 90 -3.60 2.78 -8.64
CA GLN A 90 -3.23 3.43 -7.38
C GLN A 90 -3.39 4.95 -7.47
N ARG A 91 -2.92 5.58 -8.56
CA ARG A 91 -3.12 7.02 -8.80
C ARG A 91 -4.60 7.38 -8.81
N SER A 92 -5.42 6.63 -9.55
CA SER A 92 -6.86 6.87 -9.59
C SER A 92 -7.51 6.75 -8.21
N ARG A 93 -7.06 5.80 -7.38
CA ARG A 93 -7.59 5.62 -6.02
C ARG A 93 -7.15 6.74 -5.10
N LEU A 94 -5.87 7.11 -5.10
CA LEU A 94 -5.36 8.22 -4.29
C LEU A 94 -6.02 9.55 -4.64
N HIS A 95 -6.46 9.75 -5.89
CA HIS A 95 -7.27 10.92 -6.25
C HIS A 95 -8.70 10.88 -5.71
N GLN A 96 -9.29 9.70 -5.52
CA GLN A 96 -10.66 9.54 -5.00
C GLN A 96 -10.71 9.44 -3.48
N PHE A 97 -9.67 8.86 -2.89
CA PHE A 97 -9.51 8.56 -1.47
C PHE A 97 -8.08 8.96 -1.10
N THR A 98 -7.89 10.23 -0.77
CA THR A 98 -6.61 10.75 -0.29
C THR A 98 -6.44 10.34 1.17
N PRO A 99 -5.34 9.66 1.54
CA PRO A 99 -5.00 9.48 2.94
C PRO A 99 -4.59 10.83 3.55
N ASP A 100 -4.74 10.96 4.86
CA ASP A 100 -4.35 12.16 5.60
C ASP A 100 -2.83 12.30 5.69
N VAL A 101 -2.12 11.17 5.77
CA VAL A 101 -0.66 11.10 5.65
C VAL A 101 -0.30 9.96 4.69
N LEU A 102 0.58 10.24 3.73
CA LEU A 102 1.16 9.25 2.83
C LEU A 102 2.66 9.17 3.05
N ILE A 103 3.12 8.04 3.57
CA ILE A 103 4.54 7.77 3.81
C ILE A 103 5.08 6.95 2.64
N CYS A 104 6.15 7.42 2.01
CA CYS A 104 6.80 6.74 0.89
C CYS A 104 8.28 6.46 1.21
N PRO A 105 8.62 5.32 1.84
CA PRO A 105 10.01 4.98 2.12
C PRO A 105 10.80 4.73 0.83
N GLU A 106 11.99 5.31 0.71
CA GLU A 106 12.87 5.08 -0.44
C GLU A 106 13.62 3.75 -0.29
N LEU A 107 13.19 2.74 -1.04
CA LEU A 107 13.84 1.43 -1.04
C LEU A 107 15.10 1.41 -1.92
N PRO A 108 16.16 0.67 -1.53
CA PRO A 108 17.33 0.47 -2.39
C PRO A 108 16.96 -0.23 -3.70
N ALA A 109 17.60 0.15 -4.81
CA ALA A 109 17.28 -0.34 -6.15
C ALA A 109 17.23 -1.88 -6.28
N ASN A 110 18.04 -2.60 -5.50
CA ASN A 110 18.16 -4.07 -5.50
C ASN A 110 17.26 -4.78 -4.46
N VAL A 111 16.18 -4.13 -4.03
CA VAL A 111 15.22 -4.67 -3.06
C VAL A 111 13.83 -4.64 -3.69
N ASN A 112 13.17 -5.79 -3.70
CA ASN A 112 11.83 -5.96 -4.21
C ASN A 112 11.08 -7.06 -3.42
N ALA A 113 9.89 -7.45 -3.90
CA ALA A 113 9.07 -8.46 -3.23
C ALA A 113 9.73 -9.87 -3.13
N ILE A 114 10.80 -10.11 -3.89
CA ILE A 114 11.45 -11.42 -4.08
C ILE A 114 12.90 -11.39 -3.57
N VAL A 115 13.57 -10.24 -3.68
CA VAL A 115 14.98 -10.03 -3.36
C VAL A 115 15.12 -8.98 -2.25
N GLY A 116 15.99 -9.24 -1.27
CA GLY A 116 16.25 -8.29 -0.17
C GLY A 116 15.99 -8.82 1.24
N TYR A 117 15.49 -10.05 1.38
CA TYR A 117 15.19 -10.68 2.68
C TYR A 117 16.38 -10.70 3.66
N GLY A 118 17.62 -10.77 3.15
CA GLY A 118 18.84 -10.72 3.99
C GLY A 118 19.14 -9.34 4.60
N ARG A 119 18.44 -8.28 4.16
CA ARG A 119 18.69 -6.89 4.56
C ARG A 119 17.61 -6.33 5.49
N ALA A 120 16.86 -7.20 6.16
CA ALA A 120 15.72 -6.81 6.99
C ALA A 120 16.02 -5.65 7.96
N LYS A 121 17.19 -5.66 8.62
CA LYS A 121 17.59 -4.58 9.55
C LYS A 121 17.66 -3.20 8.88
N GLU A 122 18.22 -3.15 7.68
CA GLU A 122 18.35 -1.92 6.89
C GLU A 122 16.97 -1.44 6.43
N LEU A 123 16.15 -2.35 5.92
CA LEU A 123 14.81 -2.02 5.42
C LEU A 123 13.87 -1.53 6.53
N ILE A 124 13.97 -2.12 7.72
CA ILE A 124 13.23 -1.66 8.89
C ILE A 124 13.69 -0.24 9.26
N ALA A 125 15.00 0.02 9.30
CA ALA A 125 15.52 1.36 9.61
C ALA A 125 15.09 2.42 8.58
N ILE A 126 15.01 2.07 7.30
CA ILE A 126 14.46 2.96 6.25
C ILE A 126 12.98 3.27 6.53
N GLY A 127 12.19 2.26 6.89
CA GLY A 127 10.78 2.45 7.24
C GLY A 127 10.60 3.28 8.51
N GLU A 128 11.44 3.06 9.53
CA GLU A 128 11.47 3.86 10.77
C GLU A 128 11.78 5.31 10.45
N GLN A 129 12.84 5.59 9.67
CA GLN A 129 13.20 6.95 9.29
C GLN A 129 12.08 7.64 8.50
N ALA A 130 11.48 6.96 7.52
CA ALA A 130 10.38 7.52 6.73
C ALA A 130 9.16 7.88 7.61
N ALA A 131 8.88 7.06 8.64
CA ALA A 131 7.83 7.37 9.62
C ALA A 131 8.22 8.51 10.56
N GLU A 132 9.49 8.57 10.98
CA GLU A 132 10.02 9.67 11.79
C GLU A 132 9.94 11.01 11.05
N ASP A 133 10.20 11.04 9.75
CA ASP A 133 10.10 12.26 8.93
C ASP A 133 8.66 12.83 8.91
N HIS A 134 7.66 11.96 9.06
CA HIS A 134 6.23 12.34 9.10
C HIS A 134 5.67 12.43 10.53
N ILE A 135 6.50 12.28 11.57
CA ILE A 135 6.03 12.16 12.96
C ILE A 135 5.24 13.39 13.44
N ALA A 136 5.56 14.58 12.91
CA ALA A 136 4.87 15.81 13.26
C ALA A 136 3.42 15.82 12.74
N GLU A 137 3.22 15.38 11.50
CA GLU A 137 1.90 15.27 10.87
C GLU A 137 1.06 14.21 11.59
N ILE A 138 1.65 13.03 11.84
CA ILE A 138 1.02 11.94 12.58
C ILE A 138 0.60 12.41 13.99
N LYS A 139 1.47 13.10 14.71
CA LYS A 139 1.14 13.65 16.04
C LYS A 139 0.03 14.68 15.97
N THR A 140 -0.09 15.41 14.88
CA THR A 140 -1.17 16.39 14.68
C THR A 140 -2.51 15.68 14.50
N LEU A 141 -2.55 14.60 13.72
CA LEU A 141 -3.76 13.79 13.55
C LEU A 141 -4.21 13.12 14.86
N LEU A 142 -3.26 12.65 15.67
CA LEU A 142 -3.54 12.00 16.95
C LEU A 142 -3.96 12.96 18.07
N GLN A 143 -3.92 14.28 17.84
CA GLN A 143 -4.39 15.24 18.84
C GLN A 143 -5.91 15.07 19.04
N PRO A 144 -6.39 14.97 20.29
CA PRO A 144 -7.81 14.82 20.54
C PRO A 144 -8.57 16.06 20.06
N HIS A 145 -9.30 15.91 18.96
CA HIS A 145 -10.29 16.87 18.52
C HIS A 145 -11.51 16.72 19.43
N TRP A 146 -11.52 17.47 20.54
CA TRP A 146 -12.65 17.48 21.46
C TRP A 146 -13.86 18.13 20.77
N TYR A 147 -14.69 17.33 20.12
CA TYR A 147 -15.94 17.78 19.52
C TYR A 147 -16.97 17.98 20.64
N TRP A 148 -17.17 19.22 21.08
CA TRP A 148 -18.26 19.57 22.01
C TRP A 148 -19.49 20.04 21.20
N PRO A 149 -20.57 19.22 21.08
CA PRO A 149 -21.69 19.56 20.21
C PRO A 149 -22.67 20.61 20.79
N PHE A 150 -22.35 21.26 21.92
CA PHE A 150 -23.28 22.16 22.63
C PHE A 150 -22.74 23.57 22.95
N SER A 151 -21.95 24.21 22.08
CA SER A 151 -21.40 25.55 22.40
C SER A 151 -22.27 26.77 22.04
N HIS A 152 -23.47 26.63 21.47
CA HIS A 152 -24.35 27.80 21.24
C HIS A 152 -25.82 27.55 21.50
N LYS A 153 -26.23 27.69 22.77
CA LYS A 153 -27.43 28.44 23.18
C LYS A 153 -27.35 28.66 24.69
N ALA A 154 -26.93 29.87 25.08
CA ALA A 154 -27.18 30.35 26.43
C ALA A 154 -28.70 30.35 26.64
N ILE A 155 -29.19 29.40 27.44
CA ILE A 155 -30.56 29.43 27.95
C ILE A 155 -30.57 30.55 28.97
N GLU A 156 -31.02 31.74 28.55
CA GLU A 156 -31.45 32.80 29.46
C GLU A 156 -32.60 32.25 30.31
N ILE A 157 -32.27 31.80 31.52
CA ILE A 157 -33.28 31.47 32.53
C ILE A 157 -33.81 32.80 33.06
N LYS A 158 -34.90 33.27 32.44
CA LYS A 158 -35.71 34.39 32.93
C LYS A 158 -36.20 34.06 34.36
N LYS A 159 -35.64 34.73 35.36
CA LYS A 159 -36.21 34.74 36.72
C LYS A 159 -37.64 35.29 36.64
N ARG A 160 -38.61 34.46 37.01
CA ARG A 160 -40.00 34.86 37.20
C ARG A 160 -40.19 35.12 38.69
N ASN A 161 -40.64 36.34 39.00
CA ASN A 161 -41.16 36.75 40.31
C ASN A 161 -42.39 35.91 40.69
#